data_AF-A0A7X8SMJ9-F1
#
_entry.id   AF-A0A7X8SMJ9-F1
#
_cell.length_a   1.000
_cell.length_b   1.000
_cell.length_c   1.000
_cell.angle_alpha   90.00
_cell.angle_beta   90.00
_cell.angle_gamma   90.00
#
_symmetry.space_group_name_H-M   'P 1'
#
loop_
_entity.id
_entity.type
_entity.pdbx_description
1 polymer ?
#
loop_
_entity_poly.entity_id
_entity_poly.type
_entity_poly.pdbx_seq_one_letter_code
_entity_poly.pdbx_strand_id
1 'polypeptide(L)'
;MGKNIAETQQIFLFCDGGSCQKAGSEEVVRNVRAYLRNSGQWDSTHTIKTRCNGRCEDAPTCIVQPNYWYKDLTPQKGLEIIKSHLEHQKPVEDYLLYQDEWSEIKSEKERGAFTPKPFSIKMDSELGECRITKGFASDQYTYPLFLYLSENSPYSTLSLANRTSFSFSEIKNVNYSQKYTLELELAEETIELIIAPIDQKNQDLVKKRIAVVEYFEQLDSLKKGIRLKNKFGEELGLIWLENHAWQYCLEVQLKGIKLETV
;
A
#
# COMPACT_ATOMS: atom_id res chain seq x y z
N MET A 1 24.23 -17.32 13.03
CA MET A 1 23.73 -18.41 13.89
C MET A 1 22.24 -18.26 14.00
N GLY A 2 21.46 -19.28 13.63
CA GLY A 2 20.00 -19.25 13.67
C GLY A 2 19.46 -19.58 15.06
N LYS A 3 18.24 -19.12 15.37
CA LYS A 3 17.55 -19.46 16.62
C LYS A 3 16.85 -20.82 16.47
N ASN A 4 16.87 -21.67 17.51
CA ASN A 4 16.09 -22.91 17.52
C ASN A 4 14.61 -22.60 17.74
N ILE A 5 13.81 -22.65 16.67
CA ILE A 5 12.38 -22.29 16.75
C ILE A 5 11.58 -23.34 17.50
N ALA A 6 12.03 -24.60 17.57
CA ALA A 6 11.35 -25.65 18.31
C ALA A 6 11.32 -25.42 19.83
N GLU A 7 12.24 -24.60 20.35
CA GLU A 7 12.30 -24.21 21.77
C GLU A 7 11.55 -22.91 22.07
N THR A 8 11.00 -22.25 21.04
CA THR A 8 10.29 -20.99 21.21
C THR A 8 8.91 -21.23 21.80
N GLN A 9 8.65 -20.59 22.94
CA GLN A 9 7.37 -20.67 23.65
C GLN A 9 6.44 -19.51 23.29
N GLN A 10 7.01 -18.35 22.93
CA GLN A 10 6.26 -17.12 22.67
C GLN A 10 6.82 -16.38 21.45
N ILE A 11 5.92 -15.87 20.60
CA ILE A 11 6.27 -15.13 19.38
C ILE A 11 5.60 -13.76 19.39
N PHE A 12 6.41 -12.73 19.27
CA PHE A 12 6.00 -11.32 19.18
C PHE A 12 6.33 -10.78 17.79
N LEU A 13 5.33 -10.29 17.08
CA LEU A 13 5.45 -9.71 15.74
C LEU A 13 5.28 -8.20 15.81
N PHE A 14 6.38 -7.46 15.71
CA PHE A 14 6.39 -6.00 15.73
C PHE A 14 6.31 -5.43 14.32
N CYS A 15 5.36 -4.54 14.08
CA CYS A 15 5.21 -3.89 12.78
C CYS A 15 6.39 -2.94 12.49
N ASP A 16 7.01 -3.12 11.32
CA ASP A 16 8.07 -2.27 10.77
C ASP A 16 7.59 -1.51 9.51
N GLY A 17 6.27 -1.31 9.39
CA GLY A 17 5.69 -0.44 8.37
C GLY A 17 6.07 1.03 8.59
N GLY A 18 5.98 1.85 7.53
CA GLY A 18 6.42 3.25 7.56
C GLY A 18 5.77 4.11 8.66
N SER A 19 4.47 3.90 8.96
CA SER A 19 3.79 4.61 10.05
C SER A 19 4.30 4.17 11.43
N CYS A 20 4.54 2.87 11.64
CA CYS A 20 5.11 2.34 12.87
C CYS A 20 6.55 2.83 13.10
N GLN A 21 7.37 2.87 12.04
CA GLN A 21 8.73 3.44 12.12
C GLN A 21 8.69 4.92 12.52
N LYS A 22 7.82 5.72 11.89
CA LYS A 22 7.63 7.15 12.25
C LYS A 22 7.14 7.33 13.68
N ALA A 23 6.35 6.38 14.19
CA ALA A 23 5.84 6.37 15.55
C ALA A 23 6.80 5.70 16.56
N GLY A 24 8.05 5.40 16.17
CA GLY A 24 9.09 4.94 17.10
C GLY A 24 9.17 3.42 17.32
N SER A 25 8.63 2.59 16.41
CA SER A 25 8.63 1.12 16.58
C SER A 25 10.02 0.51 16.78
N GLU A 26 11.06 1.09 16.18
CA GLU A 26 12.44 0.62 16.34
C GLU A 26 12.93 0.73 17.79
N GLU A 27 12.56 1.80 18.49
CA GLU A 27 12.92 1.98 19.90
C GLU A 27 12.23 0.94 20.78
N VAL A 28 10.95 0.65 20.50
CA VAL A 28 10.19 -0.42 21.18
C VAL A 28 10.90 -1.77 21.01
N VAL A 29 11.21 -2.14 19.78
CA VAL A 29 11.85 -3.43 19.46
C VAL A 29 13.24 -3.55 20.12
N ARG A 30 14.04 -2.47 20.12
CA ARG A 30 15.37 -2.48 20.75
C ARG A 30 15.31 -2.71 22.25
N ASN A 31 14.45 -1.97 22.96
CA ASN A 31 14.28 -2.10 24.40
C ASN A 31 13.78 -3.50 24.79
N VAL A 32 12.79 -4.00 24.06
CA VAL A 32 12.28 -5.36 24.17
C VAL A 32 13.40 -6.40 24.00
N ARG A 33 14.18 -6.31 22.92
CA ARG A 33 15.24 -7.29 22.62
C ARG A 33 16.38 -7.22 23.63
N ALA A 34 16.70 -6.02 24.13
CA ALA A 34 17.68 -5.84 25.19
C ALA A 34 17.21 -6.52 26.49
N TYR A 35 15.95 -6.35 26.88
CA TYR A 35 15.37 -7.05 28.02
C TYR A 35 15.47 -8.57 27.86
N LEU A 36 15.01 -9.13 26.73
CA LEU A 36 15.05 -10.58 26.48
C LEU A 36 16.47 -11.16 26.56
N ARG A 37 17.47 -10.44 26.06
CA ARG A 37 18.88 -10.85 26.18
C ARG A 37 19.35 -10.85 27.63
N ASN A 38 19.10 -9.76 28.35
CA ASN A 38 19.59 -9.58 29.71
C ASN A 38 18.86 -10.45 30.74
N SER A 39 17.64 -10.91 30.44
CA SER A 39 16.85 -11.79 31.31
C SER A 39 17.00 -13.28 30.97
N GLY A 40 17.83 -13.65 29.99
CA GLY A 40 18.00 -15.05 29.56
C GLY A 40 16.81 -15.62 28.78
N GLN A 41 15.84 -14.80 28.40
CA GLN A 41 14.63 -15.21 27.66
C GLN A 41 14.79 -15.18 26.13
N TRP A 42 16.00 -14.89 25.65
CA TRP A 42 16.28 -14.74 24.23
C TRP A 42 16.00 -16.02 23.42
N ASP A 43 16.35 -17.19 23.95
CA ASP A 43 16.20 -18.46 23.22
C ASP A 43 14.78 -19.04 23.32
N SER A 44 14.04 -18.75 24.39
CA SER A 44 12.62 -19.14 24.55
C SER A 44 11.64 -18.18 23.84
N THR A 45 12.04 -16.93 23.54
CA THR A 45 11.13 -15.89 23.02
C THR A 45 11.54 -15.35 21.66
N HIS A 46 10.71 -15.49 20.63
CA HIS A 46 11.02 -15.00 19.29
C HIS A 46 10.39 -13.62 19.03
N THR A 47 11.17 -12.70 18.48
CA THR A 47 10.71 -11.37 18.08
C THR A 47 10.94 -11.17 16.60
N ILE A 48 9.86 -11.01 15.84
CA ILE A 48 9.86 -10.85 14.39
C ILE A 48 9.52 -9.40 14.06
N LYS A 49 10.27 -8.78 13.16
CA LYS A 49 9.86 -7.51 12.54
C LYS A 49 9.06 -7.85 11.28
N THR A 50 7.79 -7.48 11.24
CA THR A 50 6.92 -7.67 10.07
C THR A 50 6.94 -6.44 9.18
N ARG A 51 6.45 -6.58 7.93
CA ARG A 51 6.07 -5.40 7.12
C ARG A 51 4.79 -4.77 7.70
N CYS A 52 4.14 -3.89 6.93
CA CYS A 52 2.91 -3.24 7.36
C CYS A 52 1.82 -4.26 7.74
N ASN A 53 1.23 -4.11 8.92
CA ASN A 53 0.10 -4.91 9.40
C ASN A 53 -1.27 -4.27 9.11
N GLY A 54 -1.32 -3.17 8.34
CA GLY A 54 -2.57 -2.52 7.92
C GLY A 54 -3.23 -1.61 8.95
N ARG A 55 -2.69 -1.49 10.17
CA ARG A 55 -3.22 -0.65 11.25
C ARG A 55 -2.35 0.58 11.49
N CYS A 56 -2.36 1.49 10.52
CA CYS A 56 -1.48 2.66 10.50
C CYS A 56 -1.88 3.74 11.52
N GLU A 57 -3.17 3.86 11.81
CA GLU A 57 -3.79 4.76 12.77
C GLU A 57 -3.48 4.39 14.23
N ASP A 58 -3.18 3.11 14.48
CA ASP A 58 -2.87 2.52 15.79
C ASP A 58 -1.36 2.30 16.01
N ALA A 59 -0.53 2.85 15.14
CA ALA A 59 0.91 2.63 15.13
C ALA A 59 1.60 3.20 16.39
N PRO A 60 2.64 2.53 16.93
CA PRO A 60 3.15 1.22 16.52
C PRO A 60 2.32 0.04 17.02
N THR A 61 2.26 -1.04 16.25
CA THR A 61 1.52 -2.26 16.61
C THR A 61 2.41 -3.47 16.86
N CYS A 62 1.93 -4.40 17.69
CA CYS A 62 2.52 -5.72 17.91
C CYS A 62 1.43 -6.79 17.96
N ILE A 63 1.73 -7.97 17.43
CA ILE A 63 0.88 -9.16 17.55
C ILE A 63 1.62 -10.16 18.43
N VAL A 64 0.96 -10.70 19.44
CA VAL A 64 1.46 -11.82 20.23
C VAL A 64 0.65 -13.04 19.89
N GLN A 65 1.33 -14.12 19.50
CA GLN A 65 0.62 -15.36 19.17
C GLN A 65 -0.08 -15.96 20.41
N PRO A 66 -1.26 -16.59 20.25
CA PRO A 66 -1.91 -16.90 18.98
C PRO A 66 -2.57 -15.69 18.28
N ASN A 67 -3.22 -14.76 18.99
CA ASN A 67 -3.87 -13.62 18.32
C ASN A 67 -4.16 -12.37 19.18
N TYR A 68 -3.23 -11.93 20.03
CA TYR A 68 -3.38 -10.66 20.76
C TYR A 68 -2.76 -9.51 19.97
N TRP A 69 -3.57 -8.53 19.58
CA TRP A 69 -3.11 -7.33 18.88
C TRP A 69 -2.99 -6.17 19.85
N TYR A 70 -1.87 -5.47 19.79
CA TYR A 70 -1.57 -4.29 20.60
C TYR A 70 -1.36 -3.05 19.72
N LYS A 71 -1.68 -1.89 20.28
CA LYS A 71 -1.63 -0.58 19.62
C LYS A 71 -0.85 0.47 20.42
N ASP A 72 -0.51 1.58 19.77
CA ASP A 72 0.11 2.78 20.35
C ASP A 72 1.29 2.43 21.29
N LEU A 73 2.15 1.51 20.84
CA LEU A 73 3.25 1.01 21.65
C LEU A 73 4.30 2.09 21.93
N THR A 74 4.73 2.13 23.17
CA THR A 74 5.95 2.82 23.63
C THR A 74 6.95 1.78 24.12
N PRO A 75 8.24 2.12 24.34
CA PRO A 75 9.21 1.19 24.92
C PRO A 75 8.71 0.60 26.24
N GLN A 76 8.07 1.41 27.08
CA GLN A 76 7.49 0.95 28.34
C GLN A 76 6.34 -0.04 28.14
N LYS A 77 5.34 0.29 27.31
CA LYS A 77 4.23 -0.64 27.01
C LYS A 77 4.75 -1.96 26.43
N GLY A 78 5.72 -1.90 25.51
CA GLY A 78 6.31 -3.09 24.91
C GLY A 78 6.97 -4.02 25.94
N LEU A 79 7.64 -3.46 26.94
CA LEU A 79 8.23 -4.23 28.05
C LEU A 79 7.15 -4.82 28.97
N GLU A 80 6.10 -4.07 29.30
CA GLU A 80 4.98 -4.54 30.12
C GLU A 80 4.25 -5.71 29.44
N ILE A 81 3.97 -5.59 28.14
CA ILE A 81 3.33 -6.64 27.33
C ILE A 81 4.16 -7.93 27.34
N ILE A 82 5.47 -7.82 27.10
CA ILE A 82 6.35 -8.99 27.07
C ILE A 82 6.43 -9.65 28.43
N LYS A 83 6.64 -8.88 29.50
CA LYS A 83 6.69 -9.43 30.86
C LYS A 83 5.41 -10.15 31.22
N SER A 84 4.25 -9.54 30.96
CA SER A 84 2.95 -10.16 31.23
C SER A 84 2.77 -11.48 30.50
N HIS A 85 3.13 -11.54 29.21
CA HIS A 85 3.02 -12.77 28.43
C HIS A 85 4.02 -13.86 28.87
N LEU A 86 5.25 -13.48 29.21
CA LEU A 86 6.28 -14.44 29.64
C LEU A 86 6.07 -14.95 31.07
N GLU A 87 5.65 -14.08 31.98
CA GLU A 87 5.57 -14.37 33.42
C GLU A 87 4.17 -14.86 33.83
N HIS A 88 3.12 -14.42 33.13
CA HIS A 88 1.73 -14.67 33.53
C HIS A 88 0.88 -15.32 32.44
N GLN A 89 1.38 -15.45 31.22
CA GLN A 89 0.62 -15.97 30.07
C GLN A 89 -0.70 -15.22 29.85
N LYS A 90 -0.70 -13.90 30.08
CA LYS A 90 -1.89 -13.06 29.99
C LYS A 90 -1.63 -11.79 29.20
N PRO A 91 -2.64 -11.29 28.46
CA PRO A 91 -2.54 -10.00 27.80
C PRO A 91 -2.57 -8.85 28.81
N VAL A 92 -2.09 -7.68 28.37
CA VAL A 92 -2.28 -6.41 29.07
C VAL A 92 -3.49 -5.71 28.46
N GLU A 93 -4.65 -5.85 29.11
CA GLU A 93 -5.96 -5.48 28.53
C GLU A 93 -6.06 -4.02 28.07
N ASP A 94 -5.45 -3.10 28.82
CA ASP A 94 -5.47 -1.66 28.53
C ASP A 94 -4.82 -1.29 27.19
N TYR A 95 -3.97 -2.16 26.64
CA TYR A 95 -3.21 -1.91 25.41
C TYR A 95 -3.75 -2.68 24.21
N LEU A 96 -4.76 -3.53 24.41
CA LEU A 96 -5.31 -4.37 23.35
C LEU A 96 -6.05 -3.55 22.29
N LEU A 97 -5.71 -3.81 21.04
CA LEU A 97 -6.49 -3.46 19.86
C LEU A 97 -7.53 -4.54 19.57
N TYR A 98 -7.16 -5.80 19.71
CA TYR A 98 -8.02 -6.94 19.37
C TYR A 98 -7.54 -8.24 20.04
N GLN A 99 -8.47 -9.17 20.25
CA GLN A 99 -8.24 -10.57 20.59
C GLN A 99 -9.38 -11.44 20.02
N ASP A 100 -9.15 -12.76 19.88
CA ASP A 100 -10.05 -13.69 19.17
C ASP A 100 -11.50 -13.68 19.65
N GLU A 101 -11.75 -13.40 20.94
CA GLU A 101 -13.09 -13.42 21.50
C GLU A 101 -13.91 -12.15 21.21
N TRP A 102 -13.32 -11.14 20.53
CA TRP A 102 -13.99 -9.87 20.27
C TRP A 102 -14.60 -9.84 18.86
N SER A 103 -15.79 -9.25 18.74
CA SER A 103 -16.44 -9.04 17.43
C SER A 103 -15.92 -7.80 16.71
N GLU A 104 -15.30 -6.87 17.43
CA GLU A 104 -14.85 -5.58 16.93
C GLU A 104 -13.47 -5.24 17.52
N ILE A 105 -12.72 -4.46 16.76
CA ILE A 105 -11.46 -3.88 17.22
C ILE A 105 -11.74 -2.68 18.15
N LYS A 106 -10.86 -2.45 19.12
CA LYS A 106 -10.87 -1.25 19.96
C LYS A 106 -9.86 -0.25 19.42
N SER A 107 -10.30 0.66 18.55
CA SER A 107 -9.48 1.80 18.09
C SER A 107 -10.21 3.12 18.35
N GLU A 108 -9.53 4.09 18.95
CA GLU A 108 -10.03 5.46 19.15
C GLU A 108 -9.86 6.32 17.90
N LYS A 109 -9.19 5.80 16.86
CA LYS A 109 -8.79 6.52 15.65
C LYS A 109 -9.22 5.79 14.38
N GLU A 110 -10.26 4.97 14.46
CA GLU A 110 -10.74 4.16 13.34
C GLU A 110 -11.04 5.03 12.12
N ARG A 111 -10.50 4.64 10.96
CA ARG A 111 -10.74 5.33 9.70
C ARG A 111 -11.68 4.52 8.83
N GLY A 112 -12.72 5.19 8.31
CA GLY A 112 -13.58 4.59 7.29
C GLY A 112 -12.79 4.15 6.06
N ALA A 113 -13.24 3.07 5.43
CA ALA A 113 -12.66 2.62 4.18
C ALA A 113 -12.68 3.75 3.14
N PHE A 114 -11.54 4.01 2.50
CA PHE A 114 -11.51 4.96 1.39
C PHE A 114 -12.37 4.44 0.24
N THR A 115 -13.27 5.29 -0.24
CA THR A 115 -14.11 5.09 -1.42
C THR A 115 -13.76 6.15 -2.47
N PRO A 116 -13.49 5.76 -3.72
CA PRO A 116 -13.40 6.69 -4.84
C PRO A 116 -14.66 7.57 -4.90
N LYS A 117 -14.48 8.85 -5.22
CA LYS A 117 -15.62 9.77 -5.39
C LYS A 117 -16.39 9.41 -6.67
N PRO A 118 -17.70 9.74 -6.77
CA PRO A 118 -18.43 9.65 -8.03
C PRO A 118 -17.74 10.39 -9.17
N PHE A 119 -18.03 9.98 -10.40
CA PHE A 119 -17.60 10.73 -11.58
C PHE A 119 -18.24 12.12 -11.59
N SER A 120 -17.44 13.11 -11.98
CA SER A 120 -17.87 14.50 -12.14
C SER A 120 -17.60 14.95 -13.57
N ILE A 121 -18.54 15.67 -14.19
CA ILE A 121 -18.34 16.26 -15.51
C ILE A 121 -17.44 17.49 -15.38
N LYS A 122 -16.40 17.56 -16.22
CA LYS A 122 -15.45 18.67 -16.25
C LYS A 122 -15.03 18.96 -17.69
N MET A 123 -14.80 20.25 -17.97
CA MET A 123 -14.06 20.67 -19.14
C MET A 123 -12.56 20.59 -18.82
N ASP A 124 -11.88 19.64 -19.43
CA ASP A 124 -10.44 19.44 -19.29
C ASP A 124 -9.70 20.08 -20.47
N SER A 125 -8.59 20.77 -20.20
CA SER A 125 -7.85 21.50 -21.24
C SER A 125 -7.27 20.61 -22.34
N GLU A 126 -7.01 19.34 -22.03
CA GLU A 126 -6.37 18.38 -22.94
C GLU A 126 -7.37 17.34 -23.44
N LEU A 127 -8.28 16.88 -22.56
CA LEU A 127 -9.25 15.84 -22.88
C LEU A 127 -10.61 16.38 -23.37
N GLY A 128 -10.84 17.69 -23.31
CA GLY A 128 -12.15 18.28 -23.59
C GLY A 128 -13.18 17.94 -22.51
N GLU A 129 -14.46 17.91 -22.88
CA GLU A 129 -15.52 17.60 -21.92
C GLU A 129 -15.53 16.10 -21.57
N CYS A 130 -15.36 15.79 -20.29
CA CYS A 130 -15.22 14.41 -19.83
C CYS A 130 -15.80 14.20 -18.43
N ARG A 131 -16.22 12.96 -18.17
CA ARG A 131 -16.49 12.45 -16.83
C ARG A 131 -15.17 12.02 -16.23
N ILE A 132 -14.78 12.58 -15.07
CA ILE A 132 -13.53 12.23 -14.39
C ILE A 132 -13.80 11.84 -12.93
N THR A 133 -13.11 10.79 -12.48
CA THR A 133 -12.90 10.48 -11.05
C THR A 133 -11.44 10.14 -10.74
N LYS A 134 -11.11 9.97 -9.45
CA LYS A 134 -9.81 9.55 -8.95
C LYS A 134 -9.91 8.20 -8.27
N GLY A 135 -9.05 7.28 -8.67
CA GLY A 135 -8.87 6.00 -7.99
C GLY A 135 -7.70 6.03 -7.00
N PHE A 136 -7.22 4.85 -6.66
CA PHE A 136 -6.07 4.67 -5.77
C PHE A 136 -4.75 4.79 -6.55
N ALA A 137 -3.74 5.37 -5.90
CA ALA A 137 -2.40 5.57 -6.46
C ALA A 137 -1.30 4.85 -5.64
N SER A 138 -1.66 3.89 -4.80
CA SER A 138 -0.67 3.02 -4.16
C SER A 138 -0.25 1.92 -5.13
N ASP A 139 0.95 1.38 -4.90
CA ASP A 139 1.48 0.23 -5.61
C ASP A 139 0.55 -0.98 -5.58
N GLN A 140 -0.22 -1.17 -4.51
CA GLN A 140 -1.26 -2.21 -4.40
C GLN A 140 -2.39 -2.09 -5.43
N TYR A 141 -2.55 -0.95 -6.09
CA TYR A 141 -3.55 -0.74 -7.16
C TYR A 141 -2.89 -0.52 -8.51
N THR A 142 -1.84 0.31 -8.57
CA THR A 142 -1.17 0.63 -9.82
C THR A 142 -0.40 -0.56 -10.38
N TYR A 143 0.29 -1.37 -9.56
CA TYR A 143 0.98 -2.55 -10.10
C TYR A 143 -0.01 -3.58 -10.69
N PRO A 144 -1.09 -3.99 -9.99
CA PRO A 144 -2.12 -4.84 -10.59
C PRO A 144 -2.78 -4.26 -11.84
N LEU A 145 -2.98 -2.94 -11.90
CA LEU A 145 -3.51 -2.28 -13.11
C LEU A 145 -2.60 -2.53 -14.31
N PHE A 146 -1.31 -2.25 -14.19
CA PHE A 146 -0.36 -2.44 -15.30
C PHE A 146 -0.21 -3.91 -15.69
N LEU A 147 -0.19 -4.81 -14.70
CA LEU A 147 -0.16 -6.25 -14.93
C LEU A 147 -1.40 -6.70 -15.71
N TYR A 148 -2.60 -6.32 -15.25
CA TYR A 148 -3.85 -6.65 -15.92
C TYR A 148 -3.88 -6.14 -17.36
N LEU A 149 -3.51 -4.88 -17.60
CA LEU A 149 -3.53 -4.29 -18.94
C LEU A 149 -2.54 -5.00 -19.88
N SER A 150 -1.35 -5.35 -19.38
CA SER A 150 -0.35 -6.09 -20.18
C SER A 150 -0.83 -7.49 -20.56
N GLU A 151 -1.56 -8.17 -19.68
CA GLU A 151 -2.03 -9.54 -19.91
C GLU A 151 -3.35 -9.60 -20.69
N ASN A 152 -4.22 -8.62 -20.52
CA ASN A 152 -5.62 -8.70 -20.94
C ASN A 152 -6.05 -7.60 -21.89
N SER A 153 -5.26 -6.54 -22.09
CA SER A 153 -5.64 -5.40 -22.92
C SER A 153 -4.55 -5.00 -23.92
N PRO A 154 -4.22 -5.87 -24.89
CA PRO A 154 -3.10 -5.67 -25.81
C PRO A 154 -3.22 -4.41 -26.66
N TYR A 155 -4.44 -3.91 -26.94
CA TYR A 155 -4.69 -2.74 -27.78
C TYR A 155 -4.93 -1.46 -26.99
N SER A 156 -4.93 -1.52 -25.65
CA SER A 156 -4.76 -0.31 -24.85
C SER A 156 -3.40 0.30 -25.17
N THR A 157 -3.30 1.62 -25.09
CA THR A 157 -2.05 2.33 -25.43
C THR A 157 -1.60 3.22 -24.29
N LEU A 158 -0.30 3.30 -24.05
CA LEU A 158 0.32 4.21 -23.09
C LEU A 158 1.15 5.27 -23.83
N SER A 159 0.89 6.54 -23.49
CA SER A 159 1.71 7.69 -23.85
C SER A 159 2.41 8.23 -22.60
N LEU A 160 3.68 8.63 -22.72
CA LEU A 160 4.45 9.26 -21.65
C LEU A 160 4.94 10.62 -22.16
N ALA A 161 5.14 11.59 -21.25
CA ALA A 161 5.41 12.99 -21.61
C ALA A 161 6.53 13.22 -22.66
N ASN A 162 7.50 12.30 -22.74
CA ASN A 162 8.64 12.39 -23.67
C ASN A 162 8.73 11.21 -24.65
N ARG A 163 7.63 10.49 -24.91
CA ARG A 163 7.64 9.29 -25.74
C ARG A 163 6.42 9.20 -26.64
N THR A 164 6.63 8.70 -27.86
CA THR A 164 5.55 8.24 -28.73
C THR A 164 4.72 7.17 -28.02
N SER A 165 3.40 7.25 -28.21
CA SER A 165 2.47 6.24 -27.72
C SER A 165 2.84 4.83 -28.22
N PHE A 166 2.69 3.83 -27.36
CA PHE A 166 2.89 2.42 -27.71
C PHE A 166 1.77 1.56 -27.12
N SER A 167 1.57 0.38 -27.69
CA SER A 167 0.52 -0.57 -27.29
C SER A 167 0.97 -1.43 -26.11
N PHE A 168 0.04 -1.84 -25.24
CA PHE A 168 0.35 -2.77 -24.15
C PHE A 168 0.82 -4.14 -24.66
N SER A 169 0.47 -4.53 -25.90
CA SER A 169 1.01 -5.72 -26.56
C SER A 169 2.53 -5.66 -26.83
N GLU A 170 3.13 -4.47 -26.79
CA GLU A 170 4.58 -4.30 -26.96
C GLU A 170 5.37 -4.54 -25.67
N ILE A 171 4.67 -4.61 -24.53
CA ILE A 171 5.26 -4.91 -23.22
C ILE A 171 5.44 -6.43 -23.13
N LYS A 172 6.69 -6.86 -22.98
CA LYS A 172 7.07 -8.26 -22.83
C LYS A 172 6.90 -8.74 -21.39
N ASN A 173 7.29 -7.92 -20.42
CA ASN A 173 7.17 -8.21 -18.99
C ASN A 173 6.81 -6.95 -18.21
N VAL A 174 6.09 -7.16 -17.11
CA VAL A 174 5.79 -6.14 -16.09
C VAL A 174 6.45 -6.59 -14.79
N ASN A 175 7.52 -5.91 -14.38
CA ASN A 175 8.36 -6.29 -13.25
C ASN A 175 8.27 -5.26 -12.11
N TYR A 176 8.08 -5.73 -10.88
CA TYR A 176 8.04 -4.87 -9.69
C TYR A 176 8.94 -5.43 -8.58
N SER A 177 10.21 -5.64 -8.92
CA SER A 177 11.24 -6.13 -8.00
C SER A 177 12.09 -5.01 -7.41
N GLN A 178 12.23 -3.90 -8.14
CA GLN A 178 13.02 -2.75 -7.74
C GLN A 178 12.33 -1.92 -6.67
N LYS A 179 13.15 -1.24 -5.86
CA LYS A 179 12.63 -0.37 -4.81
C LYS A 179 11.86 0.80 -5.42
N TYR A 180 10.55 0.80 -5.22
CA TYR A 180 9.59 1.81 -5.66
C TYR A 180 9.19 1.80 -7.14
N THR A 181 9.96 1.11 -7.97
CA THR A 181 9.91 1.23 -9.43
C THR A 181 9.25 0.02 -10.06
N LEU A 182 8.20 0.28 -10.83
CA LEU A 182 7.61 -0.64 -11.79
C LEU A 182 8.36 -0.52 -13.12
N GLU A 183 8.84 -1.63 -13.63
CA GLU A 183 9.56 -1.75 -14.89
C GLU A 183 8.64 -2.38 -15.94
N LEU A 184 8.46 -1.69 -17.08
CA LEU A 184 7.80 -2.24 -18.26
C LEU A 184 8.89 -2.56 -19.28
N GLU A 185 9.13 -3.83 -19.54
CA GLU A 185 10.17 -4.27 -20.47
C GLU A 185 9.59 -4.36 -21.89
N LEU A 186 10.19 -3.63 -22.83
CA LEU A 186 9.87 -3.69 -24.25
C LEU A 186 10.99 -4.39 -25.02
N ALA A 187 10.93 -4.36 -26.36
CA ALA A 187 11.96 -5.00 -27.17
C ALA A 187 13.33 -4.33 -27.09
N GLU A 188 13.37 -3.00 -27.02
CA GLU A 188 14.61 -2.21 -27.14
C GLU A 188 14.93 -1.40 -25.88
N GLU A 189 14.00 -1.31 -24.93
CA GLU A 189 14.15 -0.47 -23.74
C GLU A 189 13.30 -0.99 -22.57
N THR A 190 13.58 -0.46 -21.39
CA THR A 190 12.76 -0.64 -20.19
C THR A 190 12.26 0.72 -19.71
N ILE A 191 10.95 0.82 -19.50
CA ILE A 191 10.32 2.01 -18.92
C ILE A 191 10.22 1.85 -17.41
N GLU A 192 10.64 2.87 -16.68
CA GLU A 192 10.53 2.92 -15.23
C GLU A 192 9.41 3.87 -14.78
N LEU A 193 8.51 3.38 -13.94
CA LEU A 193 7.43 4.15 -13.33
C LEU A 193 7.53 4.07 -11.80
N ILE A 194 7.62 5.21 -11.13
CA ILE A 194 7.70 5.25 -9.65
C ILE A 194 6.28 5.20 -9.08
N ILE A 195 5.90 4.07 -8.48
CA ILE A 195 4.53 3.82 -8.01
C ILE A 195 4.41 3.67 -6.49
N ALA A 196 5.47 3.27 -5.82
CA ALA A 196 5.42 2.94 -4.41
C ALA A 196 5.53 4.17 -3.49
N PRO A 197 5.31 4.01 -2.17
CA PRO A 197 5.64 5.04 -1.19
C PRO A 197 7.14 5.36 -1.19
N ILE A 198 7.48 6.63 -1.38
CA ILE A 198 8.85 7.15 -1.39
C ILE A 198 9.14 8.03 -0.17
N ASP A 199 10.43 8.32 0.06
CA ASP A 199 10.83 9.41 0.94
C ASP A 199 10.40 10.76 0.35
N GLN A 200 9.53 11.47 1.07
CA GLN A 200 8.99 12.77 0.66
C GLN A 200 10.05 13.89 0.64
N LYS A 201 11.23 13.67 1.24
CA LYS A 201 12.36 14.60 1.18
C LYS A 201 13.15 14.51 -0.13
N ASN A 202 13.06 13.39 -0.85
CA ASN A 202 13.72 13.23 -2.15
C ASN A 202 12.89 13.91 -3.25
N GLN A 203 13.27 15.14 -3.60
CA GLN A 203 12.53 15.96 -4.57
C GLN A 203 12.47 15.35 -5.98
N ASP A 204 13.50 14.59 -6.39
CA ASP A 204 13.52 13.94 -7.71
C ASP A 204 12.49 12.81 -7.79
N LEU A 205 12.51 11.89 -6.83
CA LEU A 205 11.52 10.81 -6.75
C LEU A 205 10.10 11.35 -6.61
N VAL A 206 9.94 12.44 -5.87
CA VAL A 206 8.65 13.10 -5.67
C VAL A 206 8.04 13.60 -6.97
N LYS A 207 8.85 14.14 -7.89
CA LYS A 207 8.40 14.61 -9.20
C LYS A 207 8.05 13.45 -10.14
N LYS A 208 8.79 12.35 -10.04
CA LYS A 208 8.60 11.15 -10.89
C LYS A 208 7.50 10.21 -10.41
N ARG A 209 7.10 10.31 -9.14
CA ARG A 209 6.10 9.41 -8.54
C ARG A 209 4.70 9.67 -9.07
N ILE A 210 4.06 8.61 -9.57
CA ILE A 210 2.62 8.57 -9.78
C ILE A 210 1.94 8.69 -8.42
N ALA A 211 1.31 9.84 -8.20
CA ALA A 211 0.64 10.17 -6.94
C ALA A 211 -0.87 10.32 -7.11
N VAL A 212 -1.33 10.51 -8.35
CA VAL A 212 -2.73 10.65 -8.72
C VAL A 212 -3.00 9.78 -9.94
N VAL A 213 -4.06 8.98 -9.86
CA VAL A 213 -4.57 8.14 -10.97
C VAL A 213 -6.00 8.58 -11.24
N GLU A 214 -6.20 9.28 -12.35
CA GLU A 214 -7.50 9.76 -12.81
C GLU A 214 -8.08 8.81 -13.85
N TYR A 215 -9.35 8.47 -13.70
CA TYR A 215 -10.09 7.66 -14.67
C TYR A 215 -11.08 8.56 -15.37
N PHE A 216 -11.18 8.47 -16.69
CA PHE A 216 -12.01 9.37 -17.46
C PHE A 216 -12.71 8.72 -18.65
N GLU A 217 -13.84 9.30 -19.04
CA GLU A 217 -14.57 9.05 -20.28
C GLU A 217 -14.85 10.40 -20.95
N GLN A 218 -14.38 10.57 -22.19
CA GLN A 218 -14.71 11.74 -23.01
C GLN A 218 -16.19 11.69 -23.42
N LEU A 219 -16.92 12.79 -23.30
CA LEU A 219 -18.35 12.82 -23.63
C LEU A 219 -18.61 12.79 -25.14
N ASP A 220 -17.77 13.47 -25.93
CA ASP A 220 -17.96 13.55 -27.39
C ASP A 220 -17.57 12.25 -28.10
N SER A 221 -16.39 11.70 -27.77
CA SER A 221 -15.81 10.56 -28.47
C SER A 221 -16.12 9.21 -27.80
N LEU A 222 -16.62 9.23 -26.56
CA LEU A 222 -16.81 8.07 -25.69
C LEU A 222 -15.54 7.25 -25.41
N LYS A 223 -14.35 7.80 -25.75
CA LYS A 223 -13.07 7.19 -25.44
C LYS A 223 -12.81 7.25 -23.94
N LYS A 224 -12.19 6.20 -23.43
CA LYS A 224 -11.98 5.98 -22.00
C LYS A 224 -10.50 5.81 -21.73
N GLY A 225 -10.06 6.26 -20.57
CA GLY A 225 -8.65 6.25 -20.26
C GLY A 225 -8.32 6.49 -18.81
N ILE A 226 -7.01 6.44 -18.56
CA ILE A 226 -6.40 6.71 -17.27
C ILE A 226 -5.33 7.77 -17.48
N ARG A 227 -5.33 8.79 -16.63
CA ARG A 227 -4.29 9.81 -16.61
C ARG A 227 -3.50 9.71 -15.31
N LEU A 228 -2.19 9.58 -15.44
CA LEU A 228 -1.24 9.43 -14.35
C LEU A 228 -0.58 10.78 -14.10
N LYS A 229 -0.67 11.27 -12.87
CA LYS A 229 -0.08 12.56 -12.49
C LYS A 229 0.81 12.42 -11.26
N ASN A 230 1.80 13.29 -11.16
CA ASN A 230 2.57 13.43 -9.94
C ASN A 230 1.81 14.24 -8.89
N LYS A 231 2.43 14.46 -7.72
CA LYS A 231 1.76 15.16 -6.61
C LYS A 231 1.49 16.64 -6.88
N PHE A 232 2.15 17.22 -7.88
CA PHE A 232 1.99 18.62 -8.30
C PHE A 232 0.92 18.78 -9.39
N GLY A 233 0.36 17.67 -9.89
CA GLY A 233 -0.63 17.67 -10.96
C GLY A 233 -0.04 17.62 -12.37
N GLU A 234 1.27 17.49 -12.50
CA GLU A 234 1.95 17.33 -13.79
C GLU A 234 1.65 15.92 -14.34
N GLU A 235 1.29 15.84 -15.62
CA GLU A 235 1.05 14.57 -16.30
C GLU A 235 2.35 13.77 -16.47
N LEU A 236 2.32 12.52 -16.04
CA LEU A 236 3.39 11.54 -16.22
C LEU A 236 3.08 10.55 -17.34
N GLY A 237 1.79 10.29 -17.60
CA GLY A 237 1.37 9.44 -18.69
C GLY A 237 -0.14 9.37 -18.86
N LEU A 238 -0.54 8.94 -20.06
CA LEU A 238 -1.92 8.80 -20.48
C LEU A 238 -2.14 7.42 -21.09
N ILE A 239 -3.12 6.69 -20.57
CA ILE A 239 -3.52 5.37 -21.05
C ILE A 239 -4.88 5.51 -21.72
N TRP A 240 -4.99 5.08 -22.98
CA TRP A 240 -6.26 4.85 -23.64
C TRP A 240 -6.64 3.39 -23.52
N LEU A 241 -7.88 3.13 -23.11
CA LEU A 241 -8.34 1.81 -22.72
C LEU A 241 -9.25 1.17 -23.76
N GLU A 242 -9.13 -0.15 -23.89
CA GLU A 242 -10.17 -0.98 -24.49
C GLU A 242 -11.43 -1.05 -23.60
N ASN A 243 -12.56 -1.38 -24.21
CA ASN A 243 -13.85 -1.37 -23.51
C ASN A 243 -13.91 -2.36 -22.33
N HIS A 244 -13.34 -3.56 -22.46
CA HIS A 244 -13.32 -4.53 -21.35
C HIS A 244 -12.35 -4.12 -20.24
N ALA A 245 -11.22 -3.50 -20.59
CA ALA A 245 -10.27 -2.96 -19.62
C ALA A 245 -10.89 -1.83 -18.79
N TRP A 246 -11.76 -1.03 -19.40
CA TRP A 246 -12.55 -0.05 -18.66
C TRP A 246 -13.48 -0.70 -17.62
N GLN A 247 -14.14 -1.81 -17.93
CA GLN A 247 -15.00 -2.51 -16.98
C GLN A 247 -14.20 -3.03 -15.78
N TYR A 248 -13.02 -3.62 -16.03
CA TYR A 248 -12.09 -3.97 -14.95
C TYR A 248 -11.74 -2.77 -14.07
N CYS A 249 -11.49 -1.60 -14.67
CA CYS A 249 -11.18 -0.39 -13.91
C CYS A 249 -12.36 0.04 -13.02
N LEU A 250 -13.60 0.00 -13.51
CA LEU A 250 -14.78 0.31 -12.70
C LEU A 250 -14.93 -0.66 -11.53
N GLU A 251 -14.87 -1.96 -11.80
CA GLU A 251 -15.12 -3.02 -10.80
C GLU A 251 -14.01 -3.12 -9.75
N VAL A 252 -12.76 -3.15 -10.19
CA VAL A 252 -11.61 -3.45 -9.33
C VAL A 252 -10.93 -2.17 -8.86
N GLN A 253 -10.53 -1.31 -9.79
CA GLN A 253 -9.72 -0.12 -9.46
C GLN A 253 -10.53 0.99 -8.80
N LEU A 254 -11.83 1.05 -9.11
CA LEU A 254 -12.76 2.04 -8.57
C LEU A 254 -13.82 1.43 -7.63
N LYS A 255 -13.63 0.18 -7.19
CA LYS A 255 -14.50 -0.52 -6.23
C LYS A 255 -15.98 -0.57 -6.65
N GLY A 256 -16.25 -0.88 -7.90
CA GLY A 256 -17.61 -1.03 -8.44
C GLY A 256 -18.37 0.28 -8.57
N ILE A 257 -17.66 1.41 -8.72
CA ILE A 257 -18.33 2.70 -8.91
C ILE A 257 -19.12 2.68 -10.21
N LYS A 258 -20.34 3.22 -10.17
CA LYS A 258 -21.15 3.41 -11.37
C LYS A 258 -20.81 4.74 -12.03
N LEU A 259 -21.01 4.79 -13.35
CA LEU A 259 -20.90 6.01 -14.17
C LEU A 259 -22.07 7.00 -13.95
N GLU A 260 -22.97 6.72 -13.01
CA GLU A 260 -24.06 7.62 -12.65
C GLU A 260 -23.49 8.93 -12.07
N THR A 261 -23.83 10.04 -12.71
CA THR A 261 -23.37 11.40 -12.36
C THR A 261 -24.03 11.91 -11.08
N VAL A 262 -23.24 12.62 -10.26
CA VAL A 262 -23.74 13.61 -9.28
C VAL A 262 -23.32 14.99 -9.74
#